data_AF-A0A1Q5ALM9-F1
#
_entry.id   AF-A0A1Q5ALM9-F1
#
_cell.length_a   1.000
_cell.length_b   1.000
_cell.length_c   1.000
_cell.angle_alpha   90.00
_cell.angle_beta   90.00
_cell.angle_gamma   90.00
#
_symmetry.space_group_name_H-M   'P 1'
#
loop_
_entity.id
_entity.type
_entity.pdbx_description
1 polymer ?
#
loop_
_entity_poly.entity_id
_entity_poly.type
_entity_poly.pdbx_seq_one_letter_code
_entity_poly.pdbx_strand_id
1 'polypeptide(L)'
;MREILRTTDITDLSDRDIPPMFLEVVERGWSLTAAGGRVLTDLCPDVPGTCIGRLTEETTINGRGMTDYDLPAAPDERTPLLVRRCLAYVCACLRKAQEEFGDTQVKAYVSLSFADTEEALLTSNVTFCTPLPDVHPYIPDLEAVTDAAVAEISMGDCSAWA
;
A
#
# COMPACT_ATOMS: atom_id res chain seq x y z
N MET A 1 -6.65 -7.70 10.43
CA MET A 1 -6.87 -6.50 9.63
C MET A 1 -8.31 -5.99 9.68
N ARG A 2 -9.32 -6.82 9.35
CA ARG A 2 -10.73 -6.40 9.39
C ARG A 2 -11.15 -5.72 10.69
N GLU A 3 -10.74 -6.27 11.84
CA GLU A 3 -11.06 -5.66 13.14
C GLU A 3 -10.37 -4.30 13.33
N ILE A 4 -9.09 -4.19 12.94
CA ILE A 4 -8.33 -2.93 13.01
C ILE A 4 -9.00 -1.84 12.17
N LEU A 5 -9.42 -2.18 10.94
CA LEU A 5 -10.15 -1.25 10.07
C LEU A 5 -11.53 -0.87 10.64
N ARG A 6 -12.21 -1.80 11.32
CA ARG A 6 -13.52 -1.57 11.95
C ARG A 6 -13.44 -0.62 13.15
N THR A 7 -12.33 -0.65 13.91
CA THR A 7 -12.17 0.13 15.14
C THR A 7 -11.41 1.44 14.92
N THR A 8 -10.70 1.59 13.81
CA THR A 8 -9.98 2.83 13.49
C THR A 8 -10.95 3.87 12.96
N ASP A 9 -10.91 5.07 13.55
CA ASP A 9 -11.63 6.21 12.97
C ASP A 9 -10.93 6.68 11.70
N ILE A 10 -11.58 6.40 10.57
CA ILE A 10 -11.14 6.77 9.23
C ILE A 10 -11.97 7.92 8.64
N THR A 11 -12.77 8.60 9.47
CA THR A 11 -13.48 9.80 9.06
C THR A 11 -12.48 10.89 8.67
N ASP A 12 -12.82 11.71 7.68
CA ASP A 12 -11.98 12.80 7.17
C ASP A 12 -10.57 12.36 6.74
N LEU A 13 -10.43 11.12 6.27
CA LEU A 13 -9.18 10.62 5.70
C LEU A 13 -8.75 11.51 4.52
N SER A 14 -7.54 12.04 4.56
CA SER A 14 -7.09 13.01 3.57
C SER A 14 -5.60 12.91 3.27
N ASP A 15 -5.15 13.63 2.24
CA ASP A 15 -3.74 13.70 1.86
C ASP A 15 -2.85 14.28 2.99
N ARG A 16 -3.43 14.94 4.00
CA ARG A 16 -2.71 15.41 5.19
C ARG A 16 -2.25 14.29 6.13
N ASP A 17 -2.91 13.14 6.06
CA ASP A 17 -2.51 11.94 6.79
C ASP A 17 -1.31 11.26 6.11
N ILE A 18 -0.91 11.66 4.90
CA ILE A 18 0.20 11.05 4.16
C ILE A 18 1.53 11.68 4.61
N PRO A 19 2.54 10.87 5.00
CA PRO A 19 3.86 11.41 5.32
C PRO A 19 4.50 12.09 4.09
N PRO A 20 5.27 13.20 4.24
CA PRO A 20 5.73 14.00 3.09
C PRO A 20 6.45 13.22 1.99
N MET A 21 7.35 12.30 2.36
CA MET A 21 8.08 11.47 1.38
C MET A 21 7.18 10.56 0.54
N PHE A 22 6.01 10.19 1.07
CA PHE A 22 5.01 9.40 0.34
C PHE A 22 4.13 10.27 -0.53
N LEU A 23 3.90 11.53 -0.12
CA LEU A 23 3.17 12.50 -0.93
C LEU A 23 3.93 12.81 -2.22
N GLU A 24 5.27 12.95 -2.14
CA GLU A 24 6.12 13.11 -3.33
C GLU A 24 5.93 11.96 -4.33
N VAL A 25 5.88 10.72 -3.83
CA VAL A 25 5.62 9.52 -4.66
C VAL A 25 4.24 9.58 -5.31
N VAL A 26 3.20 9.99 -4.58
CA VAL A 26 1.84 10.18 -5.11
C VAL A 26 1.82 11.24 -6.22
N GLU A 27 2.45 12.39 -5.99
CA GLU A 27 2.46 13.53 -6.91
C GLU A 27 3.13 13.18 -8.24
N ARG A 28 4.14 12.32 -8.20
CA ARG A 28 4.88 11.83 -9.36
C ARG A 28 4.14 10.75 -10.14
N GLY A 29 3.15 10.14 -9.49
CA GLY A 29 2.18 9.27 -10.13
C GLY A 29 2.76 7.95 -10.59
N TRP A 30 2.28 7.49 -11.75
CA TRP A 30 2.50 6.15 -12.24
C TRP A 30 3.16 6.14 -13.61
N SER A 31 3.88 5.06 -13.88
CA SER A 31 4.52 4.77 -15.16
C SER A 31 4.18 3.36 -15.61
N LEU A 32 4.20 3.15 -16.92
CA LEU A 32 4.09 1.82 -17.54
C LEU A 32 5.48 1.37 -17.99
N THR A 33 5.97 0.25 -17.47
CA THR A 33 7.26 -0.32 -17.87
C THR A 33 7.15 -1.03 -19.22
N ALA A 34 8.30 -1.33 -19.83
CA ALA A 34 8.36 -2.13 -21.06
C ALA A 34 7.79 -3.56 -20.89
N ALA A 35 7.80 -4.10 -19.66
CA ALA A 35 7.21 -5.39 -19.33
C ALA A 35 5.69 -5.30 -19.05
N GLY A 36 5.10 -4.10 -19.16
CA GLY A 36 3.69 -3.84 -18.89
C GLY A 36 3.35 -3.70 -17.41
N GLY A 37 4.36 -3.57 -16.54
CA GLY A 37 4.19 -3.28 -15.12
C GLY A 37 3.71 -1.85 -14.90
N ARG A 38 2.72 -1.70 -14.03
CA ARG A 38 2.25 -0.39 -13.54
C ARG A 38 3.01 -0.08 -12.26
N VAL A 39 3.96 0.83 -12.36
CA VAL A 39 4.89 1.15 -11.27
C VAL A 39 4.79 2.60 -10.85
N LEU A 40 5.03 2.88 -9.58
CA LEU A 40 5.13 4.25 -9.09
C LEU A 40 6.40 4.89 -9.68
N THR A 41 6.24 6.04 -10.34
CA THR A 41 7.27 6.65 -11.19
C THR A 41 8.56 6.91 -10.43
N ASP A 42 8.45 7.51 -9.24
CA ASP A 42 9.62 7.84 -8.39
C ASP A 42 10.36 6.61 -7.85
N LEU A 43 9.73 5.44 -7.94
CA LEU A 43 10.26 4.18 -7.43
C LEU A 43 10.87 3.32 -8.55
N CYS A 44 10.61 3.67 -9.81
CA CYS A 44 11.08 2.93 -10.96
C CYS A 44 12.61 3.10 -11.09
N PRO A 45 13.38 2.00 -11.18
CA PRO A 45 14.82 2.08 -11.37
C PRO A 45 15.18 2.60 -12.77
N ASP A 46 16.27 3.35 -12.87
CA ASP A 46 16.78 3.88 -14.15
C ASP A 46 17.21 2.76 -15.12
N VAL A 47 17.57 1.59 -14.60
CA VAL A 47 18.02 0.44 -15.40
C VAL A 47 16.89 -0.59 -15.49
N PRO A 48 16.31 -0.81 -16.68
CA PRO A 48 15.25 -1.79 -16.87
C PRO A 48 15.73 -3.25 -16.70
N GLY A 49 14.79 -4.15 -16.36
CA GLY A 49 14.96 -5.59 -16.62
C GLY A 49 15.56 -6.43 -15.48
N THR A 50 15.53 -5.95 -14.23
CA THR A 50 15.93 -6.76 -13.07
C THR A 50 14.85 -7.74 -12.60
N CYS A 51 13.58 -7.45 -12.89
CA CYS A 51 12.44 -8.29 -12.51
C CYS A 51 11.95 -9.12 -13.69
N ILE A 52 11.74 -10.42 -13.47
CA ILE A 52 11.17 -11.31 -14.48
C ILE A 52 9.66 -11.40 -14.23
N GLY A 53 8.88 -10.81 -15.14
CA GLY A 53 7.43 -10.85 -15.12
C GLY A 53 6.79 -9.66 -14.41
N ARG A 54 5.61 -9.29 -14.92
CA ARG A 54 4.87 -8.09 -14.50
C ARG A 54 4.57 -8.05 -13.00
N LEU A 55 4.04 -9.14 -12.44
CA LEU A 55 3.65 -9.17 -11.03
C LEU A 55 4.88 -8.95 -10.12
N THR A 56 5.96 -9.67 -10.38
CA THR A 56 7.22 -9.54 -9.63
C THR A 56 7.79 -8.12 -9.73
N GLU A 57 7.75 -7.52 -10.92
CA GLU A 57 8.17 -6.15 -11.12
C GLU A 57 7.35 -5.17 -10.27
N GLU A 58 6.02 -5.23 -10.38
CA GLU A 58 5.12 -4.35 -9.63
C GLU A 58 5.30 -4.51 -8.11
N THR A 59 5.33 -5.75 -7.60
CA THR A 59 5.44 -5.99 -6.15
C THR A 59 6.80 -5.60 -5.59
N THR A 60 7.86 -5.72 -6.39
CA THR A 60 9.23 -5.35 -5.97
C THR A 60 9.40 -3.84 -5.97
N ILE A 61 8.91 -3.16 -7.01
CA ILE A 61 9.11 -1.72 -7.18
C ILE A 61 8.16 -0.92 -6.30
N ASN A 62 6.89 -1.33 -6.19
CA ASN A 62 5.86 -0.52 -5.53
C ASN A 62 5.78 -0.72 -4.00
N GLY A 63 6.43 -1.74 -3.45
CA GLY A 63 6.35 -2.09 -2.03
C GLY A 63 7.11 -1.12 -1.12
N ARG A 64 6.47 -0.54 -0.10
CA ARG A 64 7.09 0.43 0.82
C ARG A 64 6.63 0.23 2.26
N GLY A 65 7.59 0.23 3.19
CA GLY A 65 7.31 0.31 4.62
C GLY A 65 6.84 1.71 4.98
N MET A 66 5.67 1.85 5.60
CA MET A 66 5.12 3.16 5.96
C MET A 66 5.96 3.81 7.06
N THR A 67 6.19 5.12 6.94
CA THR A 67 6.89 5.89 7.97
C THR A 67 6.15 5.80 9.31
N ASP A 68 6.85 5.32 10.34
CA ASP A 68 6.28 5.04 11.65
C ASP A 68 7.22 5.35 12.84
N TYR A 69 8.42 5.86 12.57
CA TYR A 69 9.43 6.19 13.58
C TYR A 69 9.05 7.41 14.43
N ASP A 70 8.16 8.27 13.93
CA ASP A 70 7.65 9.46 14.60
C ASP A 70 6.32 9.21 15.34
N LEU A 71 5.78 7.99 15.25
CA LEU A 71 4.57 7.61 15.98
C LEU A 71 4.88 7.23 17.43
N PRO A 72 3.93 7.42 18.36
CA PRO A 72 4.05 6.92 19.72
C PRO A 72 4.32 5.40 19.76
N ALA A 73 4.93 4.95 20.85
CA ALA A 73 5.12 3.51 21.10
C ALA A 73 3.82 2.84 21.63
N ALA A 74 2.95 3.60 22.29
CA ALA A 74 1.71 3.12 22.87
C ALA A 74 0.77 2.55 21.78
N PRO A 75 0.35 1.28 21.83
CA PRO A 75 -0.41 0.66 20.74
C PRO A 75 -1.74 1.33 20.40
N ASP A 76 -2.44 1.85 21.41
CA ASP A 76 -3.72 2.54 21.30
C ASP A 76 -3.62 3.90 20.60
N GLU A 77 -2.47 4.58 20.73
CA GLU A 77 -2.17 5.81 19.99
C GLU A 77 -1.54 5.53 18.62
N ARG A 78 -0.65 4.53 18.55
CA ARG A 78 0.13 4.19 17.34
C ARG A 78 -0.71 3.62 16.23
N THR A 79 -1.54 2.62 16.55
CA THR A 79 -2.31 1.84 15.57
C THR A 79 -3.21 2.73 14.70
N PRO A 80 -4.06 3.61 15.24
CA PRO A 80 -4.93 4.43 14.40
C PRO A 80 -4.14 5.37 13.49
N LEU A 81 -3.06 5.98 13.98
CA LEU A 81 -2.22 6.88 13.17
C LEU A 81 -1.53 6.13 12.02
N LEU A 82 -1.00 4.95 12.28
CA LEU A 82 -0.35 4.12 11.25
C LEU A 82 -1.35 3.66 10.18
N VAL A 83 -2.54 3.23 10.61
CA VAL A 83 -3.61 2.81 9.70
C VAL A 83 -4.05 3.97 8.82
N ARG A 84 -4.31 5.15 9.39
CA ARG A 84 -4.70 6.35 8.62
C ARG A 84 -3.64 6.71 7.58
N ARG A 85 -2.35 6.70 7.94
CA ARG A 85 -1.25 6.93 6.98
C ARG A 85 -1.30 5.95 5.81
N CYS A 86 -1.48 4.66 6.10
CA CYS A 86 -1.58 3.62 5.06
C CYS A 86 -2.76 3.86 4.14
N LEU A 87 -3.95 4.06 4.70
CA LEU A 87 -5.17 4.20 3.92
C LEU A 87 -5.17 5.48 3.08
N ALA A 88 -4.70 6.61 3.64
CA ALA A 88 -4.60 7.85 2.90
C ALA A 88 -3.64 7.71 1.71
N TYR A 89 -2.46 7.12 1.93
CA TYR A 89 -1.49 6.87 0.87
C TYR A 89 -2.05 5.91 -0.20
N VAL A 90 -2.66 4.81 0.22
CA VAL A 90 -3.31 3.85 -0.68
C VAL A 90 -4.36 4.54 -1.55
N CYS A 91 -5.26 5.31 -0.95
CA CYS A 91 -6.34 5.94 -1.69
C CYS A 91 -5.85 7.02 -2.64
N ALA A 92 -4.83 7.79 -2.26
CA ALA A 92 -4.21 8.75 -3.16
C ALA A 92 -3.52 8.07 -4.35
N CYS A 93 -2.75 7.01 -4.11
CA CYS A 93 -2.11 6.22 -5.17
C CYS A 93 -3.12 5.55 -6.10
N LEU A 94 -4.19 4.94 -5.58
CA LEU A 94 -5.21 4.28 -6.38
C LEU A 94 -6.01 5.28 -7.23
N ARG A 95 -6.32 6.47 -6.68
CA ARG A 95 -6.95 7.56 -7.45
C ARG A 95 -6.05 8.02 -8.58
N LYS A 96 -4.76 8.21 -8.31
CA LYS A 96 -3.75 8.54 -9.34
C LYS A 96 -3.60 7.44 -10.39
N ALA A 97 -3.64 6.18 -10.00
CA ALA A 97 -3.61 5.06 -10.95
C ALA A 97 -4.83 5.07 -11.87
N GLN A 98 -6.01 5.35 -11.32
CA GLN A 98 -7.24 5.47 -12.11
C GLN A 98 -7.18 6.63 -13.09
N GLU A 99 -6.68 7.79 -12.66
CA GLU A 99 -6.47 8.96 -13.51
C GLU A 99 -5.50 8.65 -14.67
N GLU A 100 -4.39 7.97 -14.39
CA GLU A 100 -3.34 7.67 -15.37
C GLU A 100 -3.73 6.56 -16.37
N PHE A 101 -4.33 5.47 -15.88
CA PHE A 101 -4.59 4.28 -16.69
C PHE A 101 -6.03 4.17 -17.20
N GLY A 102 -6.96 4.97 -16.66
CA GLY A 102 -8.38 4.95 -17.05
C GLY A 102 -9.15 3.72 -16.59
N ASP A 103 -8.62 2.96 -15.61
CA ASP A 103 -9.26 1.75 -15.06
C ASP A 103 -9.02 1.62 -13.54
N THR A 104 -9.62 0.61 -12.91
CA THR A 104 -9.48 0.34 -11.46
C THR A 104 -8.80 -0.99 -11.17
N GLN A 105 -7.89 -1.43 -12.04
CA GLN A 105 -7.26 -2.75 -11.94
C GLN A 105 -6.15 -2.81 -10.89
N VAL A 106 -5.49 -1.69 -10.58
CA VAL A 106 -4.49 -1.64 -9.52
C VAL A 106 -5.16 -1.92 -8.18
N LYS A 107 -4.57 -2.82 -7.40
CA LYS A 107 -4.92 -3.12 -6.02
C LYS A 107 -3.76 -2.75 -5.10
N ALA A 108 -4.08 -2.38 -3.88
CA ALA A 108 -3.12 -2.20 -2.82
C ALA A 108 -3.22 -3.35 -1.81
N TYR A 109 -2.10 -3.73 -1.23
CA TYR A 109 -2.00 -4.69 -0.16
C TYR A 109 -1.33 -4.00 1.02
N VAL A 110 -2.06 -3.91 2.11
CA VAL A 110 -1.56 -3.34 3.37
C VAL A 110 -1.36 -4.48 4.36
N SER A 111 -0.15 -4.61 4.87
CA SER A 111 0.17 -5.56 5.94
C SER A 111 0.64 -4.81 7.19
N LEU A 112 0.07 -5.15 8.34
CA LEU A 112 0.47 -4.68 9.67
C LEU A 112 1.08 -5.85 10.44
N SER A 113 2.27 -5.67 10.99
CA SER A 113 3.00 -6.70 11.72
C SER A 113 3.85 -6.05 12.82
N PHE A 114 4.25 -6.82 13.83
CA PHE A 114 5.17 -6.30 14.84
C PHE A 114 6.62 -6.41 14.37
N ALA A 115 7.42 -5.39 14.64
CA ALA A 115 8.85 -5.41 14.37
C ALA A 115 9.54 -6.51 15.19
N ASP A 116 10.57 -7.12 14.61
CA ASP A 116 11.45 -8.07 15.30
C ASP A 116 12.51 -7.30 16.13
N THR A 117 12.03 -6.49 17.08
CA THR A 117 12.85 -5.73 18.04
C THR A 117 12.34 -5.93 19.46
N GLU A 118 13.13 -5.51 20.46
CA GLU A 118 12.72 -5.63 21.88
C GLU A 118 11.42 -4.89 22.18
N GLU A 119 11.20 -3.74 21.53
CA GLU A 119 9.99 -2.94 21.71
C GLU A 119 8.78 -3.51 20.96
N ALA A 120 9.00 -4.42 20.00
CA ALA A 120 7.98 -5.04 19.16
C ALA A 120 6.93 -4.04 18.65
N LEU A 121 7.37 -2.91 18.10
CA LEU A 121 6.47 -1.86 17.62
C LEU A 121 5.66 -2.34 16.42
N LEU A 122 4.39 -1.92 16.32
CA LEU A 122 3.57 -2.19 15.14
C LEU A 122 4.12 -1.40 13.94
N THR A 123 4.42 -2.10 12.85
CA THR A 123 4.90 -1.54 11.59
C THR A 123 3.91 -1.88 10.48
N SER A 124 4.10 -1.27 9.30
CA SER A 124 3.28 -1.61 8.15
C SER A 124 4.04 -1.54 6.83
N ASN A 125 3.57 -2.31 5.86
CA ASN A 125 4.03 -2.28 4.48
C ASN A 125 2.84 -2.14 3.54
N VAL A 126 2.98 -1.29 2.53
CA VAL A 126 2.00 -1.06 1.47
C VAL A 126 2.63 -1.49 0.15
N THR A 127 1.97 -2.36 -0.60
CA THR A 127 2.43 -2.81 -1.93
C THR A 127 1.29 -2.69 -2.93
N PHE A 128 1.60 -2.29 -4.16
CA PHE A 128 0.60 -2.20 -5.22
C PHE A 128 0.94 -3.14 -6.36
N CYS A 129 -0.07 -3.83 -6.88
CA CYS A 129 0.04 -4.60 -8.09
C CYS A 129 -1.31 -4.73 -8.79
N THR A 130 -1.28 -5.24 -10.00
CA THR A 130 -2.45 -5.50 -10.82
C THR A 130 -2.66 -7.02 -10.86
N PRO A 131 -3.76 -7.55 -10.29
CA PRO A 131 -4.09 -8.96 -10.43
C PRO A 131 -4.23 -9.35 -11.90
N LEU A 132 -3.68 -10.51 -12.26
CA LEU A 132 -3.78 -11.07 -13.61
C LEU A 132 -4.56 -12.39 -13.54
N PRO A 133 -5.52 -12.65 -14.46
CA PRO A 133 -6.36 -13.84 -14.41
C PRO A 133 -5.59 -15.17 -14.35
N ASP A 134 -4.44 -15.23 -15.03
CA ASP A 134 -3.64 -16.45 -15.19
C ASP A 134 -2.39 -16.47 -14.30
N VAL A 135 -2.26 -15.54 -13.36
CA VAL A 135 -1.13 -15.49 -12.42
C VAL A 135 -1.64 -15.66 -11.00
N HIS A 136 -0.84 -16.35 -10.18
CA HIS A 136 -1.15 -16.49 -8.77
C HIS A 136 -1.30 -15.09 -8.13
N PRO A 137 -2.26 -14.92 -7.22
CA PRO A 137 -2.38 -13.68 -6.45
C PRO A 137 -1.05 -13.35 -5.76
N TYR A 138 -0.80 -12.05 -5.57
CA TYR A 138 0.40 -11.60 -4.85
C TYR A 138 0.48 -12.24 -3.44
N ILE A 139 -0.64 -12.23 -2.73
CA ILE A 139 -0.79 -12.93 -1.44
C ILE A 139 -1.85 -14.03 -1.65
N PRO A 140 -1.43 -15.29 -1.86
CA PRO A 140 -2.37 -16.40 -1.91
C PRO A 140 -3.01 -16.62 -0.54
N ASP A 141 -4.28 -17.04 -0.53
CA ASP A 141 -5.03 -17.35 0.69
C ASP A 141 -4.90 -16.27 1.79
N LEU A 142 -5.17 -15.01 1.43
CA LEU A 142 -5.01 -13.84 2.32
C LEU A 142 -5.68 -14.00 3.70
N GLU A 143 -6.77 -14.77 3.79
CA GLU A 143 -7.47 -15.08 5.04
C GLU A 143 -6.72 -16.07 5.96
N ALA A 144 -5.75 -16.81 5.42
CA ALA A 144 -4.92 -17.77 6.16
C ALA A 144 -3.63 -17.16 6.72
N VAL A 145 -3.33 -15.90 6.43
CA VAL A 145 -2.16 -15.19 6.98
C VAL A 145 -2.37 -14.93 8.48
N THR A 146 -1.47 -15.44 9.32
CA THR A 146 -1.61 -15.38 10.79
C THR A 146 -0.56 -14.53 11.49
N ASP A 147 0.58 -14.31 10.84
CA ASP A 147 1.73 -13.55 11.35
C ASP A 147 1.60 -12.03 11.11
N ALA A 148 0.72 -11.64 10.20
CA ALA A 148 0.40 -10.24 9.91
C ALA A 148 -1.12 -10.03 9.74
N ALA A 149 -1.57 -8.84 10.06
CA ALA A 149 -2.88 -8.36 9.64
C ALA A 149 -2.77 -7.82 8.21
N VAL A 150 -3.37 -8.50 7.24
CA VAL A 150 -3.31 -8.10 5.81
C VAL A 150 -4.69 -7.72 5.26
N ALA A 151 -4.75 -6.72 4.36
CA ALA A 151 -5.92 -6.44 3.53
C ALA A 151 -5.50 -6.15 2.09
N GLU A 152 -6.32 -6.61 1.14
CA GLU A 152 -6.39 -6.08 -0.22
C GLU A 152 -7.38 -4.90 -0.23
N ILE A 153 -6.99 -3.81 -0.89
CA ILE A 153 -7.78 -2.58 -1.00
C ILE A 153 -7.88 -2.19 -2.47
N SER A 154 -9.08 -1.84 -2.89
CA SER A 154 -9.39 -1.37 -4.23
C SER A 154 -9.86 0.08 -4.24
N MET A 155 -9.95 0.67 -5.43
CA MET A 155 -10.48 2.03 -5.59
C MET A 155 -11.93 2.14 -5.06
N GLY A 156 -12.72 1.06 -5.15
CA GLY A 156 -14.09 1.04 -4.64
C GLY A 156 -14.16 1.18 -3.12
N ASP A 157 -13.18 0.63 -2.39
CA ASP A 157 -13.10 0.76 -0.93
C ASP A 157 -12.76 2.21 -0.53
N CYS A 158 -11.84 2.83 -1.25
CA CYS A 158 -11.48 4.24 -1.04
C CYS A 158 -12.65 5.20 -1.26
N SER A 159 -13.54 4.93 -2.23
CA SER A 159 -14.76 5.72 -2.43
C SER A 159 -15.74 5.60 -1.26
N ALA A 160 -15.71 4.50 -0.50
CA ALA A 160 -16.55 4.33 0.69
C ALA A 160 -15.99 5.05 1.93
N TRP A 161 -14.74 5.52 1.88
CA TRP A 161 -14.05 6.19 2.99
C TRP A 161 -13.88 7.70 2.78
N ALA A 162 -14.32 8.22 1.64
CA ALA A 162 -14.26 9.63 1.25
C ALA A 162 -15.53 10.41 1.60
#